data_AF-A0A4V1M3X7-F1
#
_entry.id   AF-A0A4V1M3X7-F1
#
_cell.length_a   1.000
_cell.length_b   1.000
_cell.length_c   1.000
_cell.angle_alpha   90.00
_cell.angle_beta   90.00
_cell.angle_gamma   90.00
#
_symmetry.space_group_name_H-M   'P 1'
#
loop_
_entity.id
_entity.type
_entity.pdbx_description
1 polymer ?
#
loop_
_entity_poly.entity_id
_entity_poly.type
_entity_poly.pdbx_seq_one_letter_code
_entity_poly.pdbx_strand_id
1 'polypeptide(L)'
;MSQNWQSGMKWLQGIVGGWIISLFLLLLISIPWILFPIIGLVALPTFLISIFLLGVLIPFQAYLLLGQTDRPPCKIFFSVNPVRCFHICLRTYDHFIFLLDAIPSVGIGMLKQLFVFLSNIEPNSRTSQNILSPFRSLSLRGVTATFGLIYDDQSLNKLDIYYPSLSTLHLQQTITTPQTPPTQMPEDTQGTTSTCDPVNISGSSDPLDPFPRGEPQIRPQPVTPLSSSTISLNTIDMKPVVVFVPDVGMTSLFTLRRWMFSLLGIKFSQMGYVVLIPDITPYPEGKIEVMCRDLRSVCQWAKNNLEEYGGDPDRIYICGHGLGGTLALLTLTQEAIVRAGEGMMRKFGVQRVRQRMPNGLRAVRCYHREVIMPDIKGLILLAPIGDCLEQIQYEARRWIEHLSPLRRIIGPSQTKCMQHSVTHLLFAARSILPVNCLPRMLVVGTGKGVIPPTQGMNLHEIVHGLGIPTTFQVFREMGHWGMIRTLMTGLEDEYSEALRLSVEEFVV
;
A
#
# COMPACT_ATOMS: atom_id res chain seq x y z
N MET A 1 38.47 81.24 -61.72
CA MET A 1 38.60 79.79 -61.92
C MET A 1 39.09 79.01 -60.69
N SER A 2 39.66 79.64 -59.65
CA SER A 2 40.26 78.90 -58.51
C SER A 2 39.29 78.42 -57.43
N GLN A 3 38.15 79.10 -57.20
CA GLN A 3 37.18 78.68 -56.17
C GLN A 3 36.37 77.42 -56.55
N ASN A 4 36.04 77.25 -57.84
CA ASN A 4 35.27 76.08 -58.28
C ASN A 4 36.08 74.77 -58.21
N TRP A 5 37.40 74.84 -58.35
CA TRP A 5 38.29 73.67 -58.29
C TRP A 5 38.48 73.15 -56.85
N GLN A 6 38.62 74.05 -55.88
CA GLN A 6 38.74 73.66 -54.47
C GLN A 6 37.44 73.05 -53.91
N SER A 7 36.28 73.53 -54.37
CA SER A 7 34.97 72.95 -54.01
C SER A 7 34.78 71.55 -54.61
N GLY A 8 35.22 71.32 -55.85
CA GLY A 8 35.19 70.00 -56.49
C GLY A 8 36.09 68.97 -55.79
N MET A 9 37.27 69.38 -55.33
CA MET A 9 38.21 68.49 -54.62
C MET A 9 37.68 68.06 -53.24
N LYS A 10 37.03 68.98 -52.51
CA LYS A 10 36.38 68.67 -51.22
C LYS A 10 35.17 67.75 -51.39
N TRP A 11 34.41 67.91 -52.49
CA TRP A 11 33.30 67.03 -52.82
C TRP A 11 33.78 65.60 -53.13
N LEU A 12 34.85 65.46 -53.91
CA LEU A 12 35.49 64.16 -54.19
C LEU A 12 36.07 63.49 -52.92
N GLN A 13 36.70 64.25 -52.02
CA GLN A 13 37.19 63.73 -50.74
C GLN A 13 36.04 63.27 -49.82
N GLY A 14 34.91 63.97 -49.82
CA GLY A 14 33.70 63.56 -49.08
C GLY A 14 33.08 62.26 -49.62
N ILE A 15 33.10 62.07 -50.94
CA ILE A 15 32.62 60.83 -51.57
C ILE A 15 33.57 59.67 -51.22
N VAL A 16 34.87 59.81 -51.44
CA VAL A 16 35.84 58.75 -51.16
C VAL A 16 35.87 58.38 -49.67
N GLY A 17 35.79 59.39 -48.78
CA GLY A 17 35.65 59.16 -47.33
C GLY A 17 34.35 58.44 -46.96
N GLY A 18 33.24 58.81 -47.58
CA GLY A 18 31.95 58.14 -47.39
C GLY A 18 31.94 56.68 -47.85
N TRP A 19 32.61 56.36 -48.96
CA TRP A 19 32.75 54.98 -49.44
C TRP A 19 33.64 54.14 -48.53
N ILE A 20 34.76 54.69 -48.03
CA ILE A 20 35.65 53.97 -47.11
C ILE A 20 34.93 53.68 -45.79
N ILE A 21 34.20 54.65 -45.24
CA ILE A 21 33.42 54.47 -44.01
C ILE A 21 32.29 53.45 -44.24
N SER A 22 31.62 53.51 -45.39
CA SER A 22 30.56 52.54 -45.74
C SER A 22 31.12 51.13 -45.91
N LEU A 23 32.28 50.97 -46.57
CA LEU A 23 32.93 49.67 -46.73
C LEU A 23 33.41 49.11 -45.39
N PHE A 24 33.94 49.96 -44.51
CA PHE A 24 34.38 49.59 -43.17
C PHE A 24 33.19 49.17 -42.29
N LEU A 25 32.07 49.90 -42.33
CA LEU A 25 30.83 49.53 -41.63
C LEU A 25 30.25 48.23 -42.18
N LEU A 26 30.29 48.02 -43.51
CA LEU A 26 29.79 46.81 -44.14
C LEU A 26 30.66 45.59 -43.77
N LEU A 27 31.98 45.76 -43.67
CA LEU A 27 32.90 44.76 -43.11
C LEU A 27 32.63 44.49 -41.63
N LEU A 28 32.42 45.53 -40.81
CA LEU A 28 32.13 45.37 -39.37
C LEU A 28 30.80 44.66 -39.12
N ILE A 29 29.80 44.90 -39.97
CA ILE A 29 28.49 44.24 -39.92
C ILE A 29 28.58 42.80 -40.42
N SER A 30 29.43 42.50 -41.40
CA SER A 30 29.55 41.16 -42.02
C SER A 30 30.53 40.21 -41.30
N ILE A 31 31.54 40.72 -40.58
CA ILE A 31 32.48 39.89 -39.79
C ILE A 31 31.77 38.97 -38.78
N PRO A 32 30.77 39.41 -38.00
CA PRO A 32 30.00 38.53 -37.11
C PRO A 32 29.29 37.40 -37.85
N TRP A 33 28.74 37.65 -39.04
CA TRP A 33 28.02 36.65 -39.84
C TRP A 33 28.95 35.65 -40.52
N ILE A 34 30.18 36.06 -40.86
CA ILE A 34 31.23 35.18 -41.38
C ILE A 34 31.81 34.30 -40.25
N LEU A 35 31.92 34.84 -39.03
CA LEU A 35 32.40 34.12 -37.85
C LEU A 35 31.33 33.24 -37.18
N PHE A 36 30.04 33.53 -37.35
CA PHE A 36 28.92 32.76 -36.78
C PHE A 36 28.96 31.26 -37.16
N PRO A 37 29.16 30.86 -38.44
CA PRO A 37 29.32 29.46 -38.78
C PRO A 37 30.64 28.86 -38.27
N ILE A 38 31.71 29.65 -38.12
CA ILE A 38 33.02 29.16 -37.62
C ILE A 38 32.95 28.90 -36.11
N ILE A 39 32.35 29.81 -35.34
CA ILE A 39 32.05 29.62 -33.92
C ILE A 39 31.05 28.50 -33.74
N GLY A 40 30.01 28.41 -34.59
CA GLY A 40 29.07 27.28 -34.61
C GLY A 40 29.75 25.93 -34.88
N LEU A 41 30.75 25.87 -35.79
CA LEU A 41 31.42 24.63 -36.18
C LEU A 41 32.51 24.20 -35.19
N VAL A 42 33.11 25.13 -34.44
CA VAL A 42 34.02 24.84 -33.31
C VAL A 42 33.25 24.58 -32.01
N ALA A 43 32.12 25.26 -31.80
CA ALA A 43 31.26 25.07 -30.63
C ALA A 43 30.36 23.85 -30.76
N LEU A 44 30.03 23.37 -31.97
CA LEU A 44 29.20 22.17 -32.15
C LEU A 44 29.88 20.92 -31.57
N PRO A 45 31.17 20.63 -31.81
CA PRO A 45 31.89 19.56 -31.11
C PRO A 45 31.87 19.74 -29.59
N THR A 46 32.11 20.95 -29.08
CA THR A 46 32.12 21.21 -27.62
C THR A 46 30.72 21.09 -27.01
N PHE A 47 29.68 21.50 -27.72
CA PHE A 47 28.27 21.37 -27.34
C PHE A 47 27.80 19.92 -27.39
N LEU A 48 28.17 19.17 -28.44
CA LEU A 48 27.91 17.74 -28.55
C LEU A 48 28.68 16.95 -27.50
N ILE A 49 29.94 17.29 -27.22
CA ILE A 49 30.72 16.73 -26.11
C ILE A 49 30.11 17.10 -24.77
N SER A 50 29.60 18.33 -24.60
CA SER A 50 28.92 18.75 -23.37
C SER A 50 27.59 18.03 -23.19
N ILE A 51 26.79 17.83 -24.23
CA ILE A 51 25.55 17.02 -24.20
C ILE A 51 25.89 15.56 -23.95
N PHE A 52 26.94 15.02 -24.58
CA PHE A 52 27.41 13.66 -24.34
C PHE A 52 27.90 13.50 -22.91
N LEU A 53 28.69 14.43 -22.39
CA LEU A 53 29.09 14.46 -20.99
C LEU A 53 27.89 14.67 -20.07
N LEU A 54 26.89 15.48 -20.41
CA LEU A 54 25.72 15.65 -19.55
C LEU A 54 24.87 14.36 -19.54
N GLY A 55 24.65 13.77 -20.71
CA GLY A 55 23.90 12.53 -20.91
C GLY A 55 24.62 11.26 -20.47
N VAL A 56 25.95 11.29 -20.31
CA VAL A 56 26.76 10.16 -19.81
C VAL A 56 27.18 10.39 -18.36
N LEU A 57 27.72 11.56 -18.02
CA LEU A 57 28.25 11.85 -16.70
C LEU A 57 27.15 12.00 -15.64
N ILE A 58 25.99 12.61 -15.95
CA ILE A 58 24.90 12.72 -14.95
C ILE A 58 24.31 11.35 -14.62
N PRO A 59 23.91 10.49 -15.57
CA PRO A 59 23.37 9.19 -15.20
C PRO A 59 24.46 8.23 -14.70
N PHE A 60 25.73 8.42 -15.08
CA PHE A 60 26.86 7.71 -14.48
C PHE A 60 27.13 8.14 -13.03
N GLN A 61 27.05 9.44 -12.72
CA GLN A 61 27.10 9.94 -11.35
C GLN A 61 25.88 9.47 -10.55
N ALA A 62 24.69 9.47 -11.15
CA ALA A 62 23.49 8.89 -10.55
C ALA A 62 23.68 7.39 -10.26
N TYR A 63 24.27 6.62 -11.20
CA TYR A 63 24.63 5.22 -10.97
C TYR A 63 25.63 5.05 -9.81
N LEU A 64 26.67 5.88 -9.74
CA LEU A 64 27.64 5.85 -8.65
C LEU A 64 27.01 6.21 -7.30
N LEU A 65 26.07 7.16 -7.28
CA LEU A 65 25.40 7.61 -6.06
C LEU A 65 24.27 6.67 -5.61
N LEU A 66 23.55 6.05 -6.55
CA LEU A 66 22.28 5.37 -6.31
C LEU A 66 22.38 3.85 -6.52
N GLY A 67 23.28 3.40 -7.41
CA GLY A 67 23.54 1.98 -7.68
C GLY A 67 24.56 1.36 -6.72
N GLN A 68 25.38 2.16 -6.04
CA GLN A 68 26.39 1.69 -5.08
C GLN A 68 25.90 1.82 -3.63
N THR A 69 24.86 1.07 -3.27
CA THR A 69 24.41 1.04 -1.85
C THR A 69 25.29 0.16 -0.96
N ASP A 70 26.17 -0.66 -1.54
CA ASP A 70 27.25 -1.34 -0.82
C ASP A 70 28.55 -0.54 -1.01
N ARG A 71 29.04 0.15 0.04
CA ARG A 71 30.38 0.75 0.01
C ARG A 71 31.41 -0.39 -0.15
N PRO A 72 32.22 -0.43 -1.21
CA PRO A 72 33.31 -1.41 -1.28
C PRO A 72 34.27 -1.14 -0.11
N PRO A 73 34.68 -2.17 0.64
CA PRO A 73 35.46 -2.00 1.87
C PRO A 73 36.83 -1.36 1.64
N CYS A 74 37.36 -1.36 0.41
CA CYS A 74 38.55 -0.61 0.04
C CYS A 74 38.59 -0.34 -1.47
N LYS A 75 38.95 0.90 -1.82
CA LYS A 75 39.29 1.46 -3.14
C LYS A 75 38.22 1.32 -4.24
N ILE A 76 37.93 2.47 -4.88
CA ILE A 76 37.08 2.62 -6.05
C ILE A 76 37.61 1.70 -7.17
N PHE A 77 37.06 0.49 -7.26
CA PHE A 77 37.30 -0.43 -8.36
C PHE A 77 36.07 -0.42 -9.25
N PHE A 78 36.21 0.19 -10.43
CA PHE A 78 35.26 0.00 -11.53
C PHE A 78 35.46 -1.42 -12.07
N SER A 79 34.73 -2.40 -11.53
CA SER A 79 34.78 -3.79 -11.98
C SER A 79 33.90 -4.06 -13.22
N VAL A 80 33.38 -3.01 -13.86
CA VAL A 80 32.34 -3.12 -14.88
C VAL A 80 32.91 -2.60 -16.21
N ASN A 81 32.82 -3.43 -17.26
CA ASN A 81 33.28 -3.11 -18.62
C ASN A 81 32.68 -1.76 -19.09
N PRO A 82 33.46 -0.87 -19.75
CA PRO A 82 32.97 0.43 -20.23
C PRO A 82 31.68 0.38 -21.06
N VAL A 83 31.51 -0.67 -21.89
CA VAL A 83 30.28 -0.90 -22.68
C VAL A 83 29.08 -1.15 -21.77
N ARG A 84 29.29 -1.92 -20.69
CA ARG A 84 28.26 -2.19 -19.69
C ARG A 84 27.93 -0.93 -18.88
N CYS A 85 28.92 -0.11 -18.53
CA CYS A 85 28.69 1.19 -17.90
C CYS A 85 27.85 2.12 -18.79
N PHE A 86 28.12 2.15 -20.10
CA PHE A 86 27.34 2.93 -21.05
C PHE A 86 25.88 2.45 -21.17
N HIS A 87 25.64 1.14 -21.24
CA HIS A 87 24.29 0.59 -21.25
C HIS A 87 23.53 0.87 -19.95
N ILE A 88 24.18 0.74 -18.79
CA ILE A 88 23.59 1.09 -17.50
C ILE A 88 23.23 2.59 -17.48
N CYS A 89 24.10 3.45 -18.00
CA CYS A 89 23.86 4.88 -18.09
C CYS A 89 22.62 5.20 -18.94
N LEU A 90 22.53 4.64 -20.14
CA LEU A 90 21.35 4.79 -21.02
C LEU A 90 20.07 4.27 -20.35
N ARG A 91 20.13 3.13 -19.66
CA ARG A 91 18.95 2.57 -18.98
C ARG A 91 18.58 3.30 -17.70
N THR A 92 19.55 3.88 -17.01
CA THR A 92 19.31 4.80 -15.90
C THR A 92 18.60 6.05 -16.40
N TYR A 93 19.00 6.57 -17.58
CA TYR A 93 18.29 7.65 -18.24
C TYR A 93 16.86 7.26 -18.62
N ASP A 94 16.63 6.11 -19.29
CA ASP A 94 15.28 5.61 -19.60
C ASP A 94 14.41 5.46 -18.35
N HIS A 95 14.97 4.89 -17.27
CA HIS A 95 14.28 4.72 -15.99
C HIS A 95 13.98 6.06 -15.32
N PHE A 96 14.90 7.02 -15.40
CA PHE A 96 14.70 8.37 -14.90
C PHE A 96 13.63 9.12 -15.70
N ILE A 97 13.60 8.98 -17.02
CA ILE A 97 12.53 9.53 -17.87
C ILE A 97 11.19 8.88 -17.53
N PHE A 98 11.13 7.55 -17.34
CA PHE A 98 9.92 6.87 -16.89
C PHE A 98 9.43 7.40 -15.53
N LEU A 99 10.34 7.64 -14.58
CA LEU A 99 9.99 8.26 -13.30
C LEU A 99 9.53 9.70 -13.44
N LEU A 100 10.21 10.49 -14.28
CA LEU A 100 9.81 11.86 -14.59
C LEU A 100 8.48 11.95 -15.33
N ASP A 101 8.08 10.93 -16.10
CA ASP A 101 6.78 10.85 -16.75
C ASP A 101 5.69 10.40 -15.75
N ALA A 102 6.06 9.55 -14.78
CA ALA A 102 5.18 9.15 -13.69
C ALA A 102 4.92 10.29 -12.68
N ILE A 103 5.91 11.14 -12.39
CA ILE A 103 5.83 12.21 -11.38
C ILE A 103 4.70 13.21 -11.65
N PRO A 104 4.48 13.74 -12.87
CA PRO A 104 3.32 14.57 -13.17
C PRO A 104 2.00 13.83 -12.94
N SER A 105 1.89 12.56 -13.35
CA SER A 105 0.64 11.81 -13.19
C SER A 105 0.30 11.54 -11.72
N VAL A 106 1.30 11.21 -10.90
CA VAL A 106 1.15 10.96 -9.46
C VAL A 106 1.02 12.28 -8.71
N GLY A 107 1.86 13.27 -9.02
CA GLY A 107 1.91 14.58 -8.38
C GLY A 107 0.69 15.45 -8.67
N ILE A 108 0.17 15.46 -9.90
CA ILE A 108 -1.12 16.11 -10.23
C ILE A 108 -2.26 15.38 -9.52
N GLY A 109 -2.23 14.05 -9.47
CA GLY A 109 -3.16 13.27 -8.65
C GLY A 109 -3.12 13.70 -7.18
N MET A 110 -1.92 13.79 -6.59
CA MET A 110 -1.72 14.22 -5.20
C MET A 110 -2.13 15.67 -4.97
N LEU A 111 -1.85 16.61 -5.89
CA LEU A 111 -2.24 18.02 -5.79
C LEU A 111 -3.75 18.22 -5.96
N LYS A 112 -4.36 17.58 -6.95
CA LYS A 112 -5.82 17.56 -7.14
C LYS A 112 -6.48 17.03 -5.87
N GLN A 113 -5.86 16.08 -5.20
CA GLN A 113 -6.41 15.45 -4.01
C GLN A 113 -6.09 16.22 -2.74
N LEU A 114 -4.96 16.91 -2.64
CA LEU A 114 -4.74 17.92 -1.60
C LEU A 114 -5.79 19.04 -1.73
N PHE A 115 -6.16 19.42 -2.95
CA PHE A 115 -7.24 20.37 -3.19
C PHE A 115 -8.62 19.81 -2.78
N VAL A 116 -8.97 18.59 -3.20
CA VAL A 116 -10.19 17.89 -2.76
C VAL A 116 -10.22 17.73 -1.24
N PHE A 117 -9.10 17.35 -0.63
CA PHE A 117 -8.88 17.21 0.80
C PHE A 117 -9.14 18.55 1.51
N LEU A 118 -8.46 19.63 1.10
CA LEU A 118 -8.64 20.97 1.67
C LEU A 118 -10.07 21.50 1.48
N SER A 119 -10.73 21.16 0.38
CA SER A 119 -12.11 21.57 0.09
C SER A 119 -13.19 20.81 0.88
N ASN A 120 -12.87 19.62 1.40
CA ASN A 120 -13.81 18.72 2.06
C ASN A 120 -13.60 18.58 3.57
N ILE A 121 -12.72 19.38 4.17
CA ILE A 121 -12.58 19.47 5.64
C ILE A 121 -13.90 20.00 6.21
N GLU A 122 -14.52 19.24 7.12
CA GLU A 122 -15.76 19.66 7.76
C GLU A 122 -15.55 20.95 8.58
N PRO A 123 -16.44 21.96 8.46
CA PRO A 123 -16.27 23.25 9.11
C PRO A 123 -16.20 23.16 10.65
N ASN A 124 -16.79 22.11 11.25
CA ASN A 124 -16.78 21.88 12.69
C ASN A 124 -15.55 21.11 13.21
N SER A 125 -14.65 20.64 12.33
CA SER A 125 -13.35 20.10 12.75
C SER A 125 -12.36 21.18 13.20
N ARG A 126 -12.72 22.47 13.04
CA ARG A 126 -12.02 23.64 13.61
C ARG A 126 -12.28 23.84 15.11
N THR A 127 -12.75 22.81 15.82
CA THR A 127 -12.96 22.90 17.27
C THR A 127 -11.65 22.57 17.98
N SER A 128 -10.93 23.64 18.35
CA SER A 128 -9.91 23.71 19.41
C SER A 128 -8.86 22.58 19.46
N GLN A 129 -8.02 22.43 18.46
CA GLN A 129 -6.69 21.84 18.68
C GLN A 129 -5.64 22.70 17.97
N ASN A 130 -4.57 23.01 18.72
CA ASN A 130 -3.46 23.84 18.30
C ASN A 130 -2.99 23.45 16.89
N ILE A 131 -2.84 24.45 16.01
CA ILE A 131 -2.31 24.31 14.64
C ILE A 131 -0.91 23.64 14.60
N LEU A 132 -0.28 23.45 15.77
CA LEU A 132 1.03 22.83 15.99
C LEU A 132 1.01 21.48 16.73
N SER A 133 -0.15 20.90 17.07
CA SER A 133 -0.18 19.47 17.42
C SER A 133 -0.16 18.64 16.13
N PRO A 134 0.67 17.58 16.02
CA PRO A 134 0.62 16.72 14.84
C PRO A 134 -0.80 16.12 14.79
N PHE A 135 -1.51 16.35 13.68
CA PHE A 135 -2.86 15.85 13.44
C PHE A 135 -2.95 14.36 13.82
N ARG A 136 -3.43 14.04 15.03
CA ARG A 136 -3.55 12.65 15.50
C ARG A 136 -4.75 11.97 14.85
N SER A 137 -5.81 12.72 14.60
CA SER A 137 -6.97 12.25 13.87
C SER A 137 -7.53 13.34 12.94
N LEU A 138 -8.17 12.93 11.86
CA LEU A 138 -8.82 13.77 10.87
C LEU A 138 -10.14 13.13 10.46
N SER A 139 -11.22 13.89 10.43
CA SER A 139 -12.48 13.44 9.85
C SER A 139 -12.77 14.19 8.55
N LEU A 140 -13.04 13.44 7.48
CA LEU A 140 -13.44 13.90 6.15
C LEU A 140 -14.82 13.27 5.89
N ARG A 141 -15.79 13.99 5.31
CA ARG A 141 -17.19 13.51 5.10
C ARG A 141 -17.35 11.97 5.00
N GLY A 142 -17.72 11.32 6.10
CA GLY A 142 -17.97 9.87 6.18
C GLY A 142 -16.75 8.94 6.40
N VAL A 143 -15.53 9.46 6.50
CA VAL A 143 -14.28 8.73 6.77
C VAL A 143 -13.50 9.44 7.88
N THR A 144 -13.07 8.68 8.87
CA THR A 144 -12.12 9.16 9.89
C THR A 144 -10.77 8.48 9.69
N ALA A 145 -9.70 9.25 9.85
CA ALA A 145 -8.33 8.79 9.77
C ALA A 145 -7.61 9.08 11.09
N THR A 146 -6.82 8.11 11.57
CA THR A 146 -5.94 8.27 12.73
C THR A 146 -4.50 8.03 12.30
N PHE A 147 -3.60 8.96 12.59
CA PHE A 147 -2.25 8.97 12.04
C PHE A 147 -1.18 8.69 13.09
N GLY A 148 -0.14 7.99 12.67
CA GLY A 148 1.10 7.87 13.43
C GLY A 148 1.04 6.98 14.66
N LEU A 149 0.15 5.98 14.66
CA LEU A 149 0.05 4.98 15.73
C LEU A 149 1.25 4.06 15.70
N ILE A 150 1.83 3.75 16.86
CA ILE A 150 2.97 2.83 16.96
C ILE A 150 2.41 1.41 17.08
N TYR A 151 2.90 0.51 16.24
CA TYR A 151 2.45 -0.90 16.21
C TYR A 151 3.48 -1.89 16.76
N ASP A 152 4.72 -1.46 16.90
CA ASP A 152 5.82 -2.25 17.43
C ASP A 152 6.77 -1.33 18.21
N ASP A 153 6.88 -1.58 19.51
CA ASP A 153 7.74 -0.82 20.42
C ASP A 153 9.23 -0.96 20.07
N GLN A 154 9.63 -2.05 19.39
CA GLN A 154 11.03 -2.27 19.03
C GLN A 154 11.47 -1.43 17.82
N SER A 155 10.65 -1.36 16.78
CA SER A 155 10.97 -0.61 15.55
C SER A 155 10.58 0.86 15.61
N LEU A 156 9.67 1.26 16.52
CA LEU A 156 9.02 2.58 16.54
C LEU A 156 8.34 2.94 15.20
N ASN A 157 8.11 1.94 14.35
CA ASN A 157 7.41 2.12 13.10
C ASN A 157 5.95 2.48 13.37
N LYS A 158 5.39 3.26 12.45
CA LYS A 158 4.07 3.85 12.59
C LYS A 158 3.11 3.27 11.57
N LEU A 159 1.83 3.32 11.89
CA LEU A 159 0.74 3.06 10.95
C LEU A 159 -0.29 4.17 10.99
N ASP A 160 -0.98 4.34 9.88
CA ASP A 160 -2.15 5.18 9.76
C ASP A 160 -3.38 4.30 9.52
N ILE A 161 -4.52 4.66 10.10
CA ILE A 161 -5.80 3.93 9.98
C ILE A 161 -6.83 4.83 9.33
N TYR A 162 -7.63 4.28 8.43
CA TYR A 162 -8.75 4.95 7.77
C TYR A 162 -9.99 4.07 7.94
N TYR A 163 -11.07 4.62 8.46
CA TYR A 163 -12.27 3.87 8.81
C TYR A 163 -13.53 4.71 8.57
N PRO A 164 -14.67 4.10 8.21
CA PRO A 164 -15.90 4.84 8.00
C PRO A 164 -16.28 5.57 9.29
N SER A 165 -16.67 6.84 9.19
CA SER A 165 -17.14 7.59 10.35
C SER A 165 -18.39 6.91 10.89
N LEU A 166 -18.27 6.28 12.07
CA LEU A 166 -19.40 5.82 12.85
C LEU A 166 -20.33 7.02 13.02
N SER A 167 -21.56 6.93 12.52
CA SER A 167 -22.55 7.99 12.68
C SER A 167 -22.61 8.38 14.15
N THR A 168 -22.22 9.61 14.47
CA THR A 168 -22.37 10.27 15.77
C THR A 168 -23.85 10.52 16.07
N LEU A 169 -24.64 9.44 16.14
CA LEU A 169 -26.05 9.45 16.53
C LEU A 169 -26.33 8.57 17.75
N HIS A 170 -25.32 7.93 18.35
CA HIS A 170 -25.50 7.10 19.56
C HIS A 170 -24.54 7.40 20.72
N LEU A 171 -23.88 8.56 20.71
CA LEU A 171 -23.08 9.06 21.85
C LEU A 171 -23.65 10.32 22.50
N GLN A 172 -24.96 10.56 22.37
CA GLN A 172 -25.70 11.28 23.42
C GLN A 172 -26.20 10.26 24.44
N GLN A 173 -25.28 9.73 25.24
CA GLN A 173 -25.68 9.28 26.57
C GLN A 173 -26.14 10.52 27.32
N THR A 174 -27.42 10.51 27.67
CA THR A 174 -28.07 11.40 28.61
C THR A 174 -27.22 11.48 29.88
N ILE A 175 -26.37 12.50 30.00
CA ILE A 175 -25.92 12.97 31.31
C ILE A 175 -27.09 13.78 31.87
N THR A 176 -28.16 13.08 32.27
CA THR A 176 -29.06 13.62 33.28
C THR A 176 -28.38 13.37 34.62
N THR A 177 -27.74 14.42 35.12
CA THR A 177 -27.34 14.57 36.52
C THR A 177 -28.43 14.03 37.45
N PRO A 178 -28.10 13.25 38.51
CA PRO A 178 -29.09 12.89 39.52
C PRO A 178 -29.52 14.16 40.24
N GLN A 179 -30.76 14.62 40.00
CA GLN A 179 -31.38 15.61 40.86
C GLN A 179 -31.61 14.95 42.23
N THR A 180 -30.86 15.42 43.21
CA THR A 180 -31.08 15.14 44.62
C THR A 180 -32.45 15.76 45.00
N PRO A 181 -33.40 15.01 45.57
CA PRO A 181 -34.61 15.62 46.10
C PRO A 181 -34.26 16.45 47.35
N PRO A 182 -34.87 17.63 47.54
CA PRO A 182 -34.63 18.41 48.75
C PRO A 182 -35.25 17.70 49.97
N THR A 183 -34.43 17.58 51.00
CA THR A 183 -34.79 17.16 52.35
C THR A 183 -35.82 18.12 52.93
N GLN A 184 -37.00 17.62 53.32
CA GLN A 184 -37.85 18.24 54.33
C GLN A 184 -38.20 17.20 55.40
N MET A 185 -38.01 17.63 56.65
CA MET A 185 -38.17 16.94 57.93
C MET A 185 -39.65 16.75 58.32
N PRO A 186 -39.95 15.93 59.35
CA PRO A 186 -41.24 15.24 59.51
C PRO A 186 -42.20 15.90 60.49
N GLU A 187 -43.50 15.72 60.25
CA GLU A 187 -44.62 15.83 61.19
C GLU A 187 -45.75 14.94 60.62
N ASP A 188 -46.67 14.30 61.31
CA ASP A 188 -46.78 13.75 62.65
C ASP A 188 -48.09 12.89 62.60
N THR A 189 -48.28 11.99 63.56
CA THR A 189 -49.57 11.41 64.01
C THR A 189 -50.42 10.42 63.16
N GLN A 190 -50.59 9.23 63.75
CA GLN A 190 -51.82 8.40 63.91
C GLN A 190 -52.41 7.70 62.65
N GLY A 191 -52.78 6.42 62.65
CA GLY A 191 -52.83 5.39 63.68
C GLY A 191 -53.41 4.07 63.13
N THR A 192 -53.19 3.02 63.91
CA THR A 192 -54.01 1.80 64.10
C THR A 192 -54.13 0.70 63.02
N THR A 193 -53.61 -0.49 63.41
CA THR A 193 -54.21 -1.85 63.40
C THR A 193 -54.41 -2.57 62.03
N SER A 194 -54.18 -3.87 61.83
CA SER A 194 -53.92 -5.02 62.73
C SER A 194 -53.51 -6.29 61.93
N THR A 195 -52.61 -7.10 62.52
CA THR A 195 -52.58 -8.59 62.65
C THR A 195 -52.69 -9.50 61.41
N CYS A 196 -51.65 -10.28 61.06
CA CYS A 196 -51.26 -11.64 61.52
C CYS A 196 -51.92 -12.81 60.75
N ASP A 197 -51.13 -13.48 59.88
CA ASP A 197 -50.81 -14.93 59.71
C ASP A 197 -51.85 -16.06 60.04
N PRO A 198 -51.60 -17.36 59.66
CA PRO A 198 -51.61 -18.03 58.35
C PRO A 198 -52.41 -19.38 58.37
N VAL A 199 -52.19 -20.33 57.43
CA VAL A 199 -52.27 -21.84 57.56
C VAL A 199 -53.15 -22.65 56.54
N ASN A 200 -52.45 -23.54 55.79
CA ASN A 200 -52.66 -24.95 55.32
C ASN A 200 -53.91 -25.60 54.63
N ILE A 201 -53.58 -26.33 53.53
CA ILE A 201 -53.74 -27.79 53.19
C ILE A 201 -55.05 -28.40 52.59
N SER A 202 -54.81 -29.24 51.54
CA SER A 202 -55.54 -30.43 51.01
C SER A 202 -56.82 -30.21 50.20
N GLY A 203 -57.22 -31.00 49.18
CA GLY A 203 -56.76 -32.24 48.53
C GLY A 203 -57.94 -32.94 47.77
N SER A 204 -57.66 -33.87 46.83
CA SER A 204 -58.56 -34.86 46.15
C SER A 204 -59.51 -34.38 45.01
N SER A 205 -59.92 -35.10 43.95
CA SER A 205 -59.56 -36.39 43.28
C SER A 205 -60.50 -36.61 42.04
N ASP A 206 -59.95 -36.89 40.84
CA ASP A 206 -60.34 -37.74 39.65
C ASP A 206 -61.83 -38.00 39.17
N PRO A 207 -62.12 -38.74 38.06
CA PRO A 207 -61.94 -38.48 36.60
C PRO A 207 -63.18 -38.86 35.70
N LEU A 208 -63.14 -38.62 34.37
CA LEU A 208 -63.65 -39.44 33.21
C LEU A 208 -64.24 -38.66 31.99
N ASP A 209 -63.69 -38.99 30.81
CA ASP A 209 -64.02 -38.70 29.38
C ASP A 209 -65.47 -39.09 28.93
N PRO A 210 -66.00 -38.82 27.68
CA PRO A 210 -65.32 -38.56 26.39
C PRO A 210 -65.94 -37.49 25.41
N PHE A 211 -65.13 -37.07 24.42
CA PHE A 211 -65.48 -36.35 23.17
C PHE A 211 -66.27 -37.20 22.14
N PRO A 212 -66.70 -36.73 20.93
CA PRO A 212 -66.89 -35.35 20.41
C PRO A 212 -68.18 -35.13 19.55
N ARG A 213 -68.53 -33.85 19.27
CA ARG A 213 -68.63 -33.20 17.93
C ARG A 213 -69.70 -32.09 17.89
N GLY A 214 -69.27 -30.87 17.58
CA GLY A 214 -70.10 -29.73 17.19
C GLY A 214 -69.24 -28.46 17.07
N GLU A 215 -69.18 -27.90 15.86
CA GLU A 215 -68.24 -26.87 15.36
C GLU A 215 -68.62 -25.41 15.75
N PRO A 216 -67.84 -24.36 15.38
CA PRO A 216 -67.23 -23.41 16.31
C PRO A 216 -67.98 -22.06 16.47
N GLN A 217 -67.96 -21.48 17.68
CA GLN A 217 -68.42 -20.11 17.94
C GLN A 217 -67.27 -19.18 18.34
N ILE A 218 -67.23 -18.02 17.69
CA ILE A 218 -66.26 -16.93 17.84
C ILE A 218 -66.63 -16.06 19.06
N ARG A 219 -65.68 -15.83 19.99
CA ARG A 219 -65.80 -14.87 21.11
C ARG A 219 -64.43 -14.25 21.47
N PRO A 220 -64.39 -13.15 22.26
CA PRO A 220 -63.68 -11.90 21.97
C PRO A 220 -62.21 -11.91 22.41
N GLN A 221 -61.42 -11.00 21.83
CA GLN A 221 -59.96 -10.96 21.97
C GLN A 221 -59.46 -10.78 23.41
N PRO A 222 -58.40 -11.50 23.83
CA PRO A 222 -57.66 -11.22 25.05
C PRO A 222 -56.54 -10.20 24.81
N VAL A 223 -56.38 -9.29 25.78
CA VAL A 223 -55.28 -8.35 25.91
C VAL A 223 -53.95 -9.11 25.96
N THR A 224 -53.06 -8.80 25.03
CA THR A 224 -51.74 -9.42 24.92
C THR A 224 -50.83 -8.90 26.06
N PRO A 225 -50.17 -9.76 26.85
CA PRO A 225 -49.14 -9.30 27.76
C PRO A 225 -47.93 -8.82 26.94
N LEU A 226 -47.42 -7.65 27.30
CA LEU A 226 -46.21 -7.03 26.75
C LEU A 226 -45.11 -8.10 26.62
N SER A 227 -44.72 -8.41 25.39
CA SER A 227 -43.49 -9.15 25.14
C SER A 227 -42.35 -8.33 25.74
N SER A 228 -41.61 -8.92 26.66
CA SER A 228 -40.30 -8.44 27.05
C SER A 228 -39.42 -8.48 25.81
N SER A 229 -39.36 -7.36 25.11
CA SER A 229 -38.32 -7.09 24.13
C SER A 229 -37.00 -7.09 24.88
N THR A 230 -36.37 -8.27 24.95
CA THR A 230 -34.93 -8.34 25.14
C THR A 230 -34.33 -7.52 24.01
N ILE A 231 -33.95 -6.28 24.31
CA ILE A 231 -33.19 -5.42 23.41
C ILE A 231 -31.92 -6.22 23.10
N SER A 232 -31.84 -6.80 21.91
CA SER A 232 -30.59 -7.31 21.36
C SER A 232 -29.63 -6.13 21.37
N LEU A 233 -28.62 -6.16 22.24
CA LEU A 233 -27.49 -5.26 22.17
C LEU A 233 -27.03 -5.21 20.71
N ASN A 234 -27.13 -4.04 20.09
CA ASN A 234 -26.75 -3.80 18.70
C ASN A 234 -25.41 -4.49 18.43
N THR A 235 -25.40 -5.56 17.64
CA THR A 235 -24.16 -6.06 17.05
C THR A 235 -23.61 -4.91 16.22
N ILE A 236 -22.51 -4.32 16.67
CA ILE A 236 -21.75 -3.37 15.85
C ILE A 236 -21.46 -4.11 14.55
N ASP A 237 -21.96 -3.59 13.42
CA ASP A 237 -21.68 -4.16 12.10
C ASP A 237 -20.20 -3.91 11.77
N MET A 238 -19.34 -4.77 12.30
CA MET A 238 -17.90 -4.71 12.19
C MET A 238 -17.49 -4.89 10.73
N LYS A 239 -16.62 -4.00 10.27
CA LYS A 239 -16.23 -3.91 8.86
C LYS A 239 -15.00 -4.77 8.58
N PRO A 240 -14.87 -5.38 7.38
CA PRO A 240 -13.65 -6.09 7.04
C PRO A 240 -12.44 -5.15 7.03
N VAL A 241 -11.31 -5.72 7.42
CA VAL A 241 -10.06 -5.01 7.63
C VAL A 241 -9.14 -5.25 6.43
N VAL A 242 -8.54 -4.20 5.88
CA VAL A 242 -7.55 -4.28 4.80
C VAL A 242 -6.23 -3.68 5.29
N VAL A 243 -5.20 -4.51 5.41
CA VAL A 243 -3.81 -4.05 5.64
C VAL A 243 -3.16 -3.84 4.28
N PHE A 244 -2.91 -2.59 3.91
CA PHE A 244 -2.24 -2.25 2.65
C PHE A 244 -0.73 -2.22 2.84
N VAL A 245 0.01 -3.09 2.13
CA VAL A 245 1.47 -3.21 2.20
C VAL A 245 2.07 -2.63 0.91
N PRO A 246 2.73 -1.47 0.98
CA PRO A 246 3.28 -0.83 -0.21
C PRO A 246 4.49 -1.60 -0.74
N ASP A 247 4.92 -1.25 -1.96
CA ASP A 247 6.16 -1.79 -2.52
C ASP A 247 7.37 -1.27 -1.72
N VAL A 248 8.16 -2.19 -1.16
CA VAL A 248 9.31 -1.87 -0.29
C VAL A 248 10.65 -2.00 -1.01
N GLY A 249 10.67 -2.30 -2.31
CA GLY A 249 11.91 -2.71 -2.97
C GLY A 249 12.10 -2.41 -4.44
N MET A 250 11.22 -1.67 -5.12
CA MET A 250 11.43 -1.36 -6.53
C MET A 250 11.85 0.07 -6.87
N THR A 251 11.63 1.06 -6.00
CA THR A 251 12.11 2.44 -6.22
C THR A 251 13.30 2.75 -5.31
N SER A 252 14.52 2.42 -5.76
CA SER A 252 15.74 2.83 -5.04
C SER A 252 15.89 4.35 -4.86
N LEU A 253 15.12 5.13 -5.61
CA LEU A 253 15.21 6.59 -5.62
C LEU A 253 14.32 7.28 -4.58
N PHE A 254 13.27 6.61 -4.11
CA PHE A 254 12.34 7.16 -3.13
C PHE A 254 11.89 6.07 -2.15
N THR A 255 12.14 6.31 -0.87
CA THR A 255 11.51 5.53 0.20
C THR A 255 10.01 5.83 0.20
N LEU A 256 9.19 4.83 -0.14
CA LEU A 256 7.75 4.95 -0.01
C LEU A 256 7.38 5.05 1.48
N ARG A 257 6.49 5.98 1.79
CA ARG A 257 6.02 6.25 3.16
C ARG A 257 4.52 6.11 3.23
N ARG A 258 3.99 5.73 4.39
CA ARG A 258 2.54 5.52 4.61
C ARG A 258 1.66 6.68 4.13
N TRP A 259 2.09 7.94 4.34
CA TRP A 259 1.34 9.14 3.95
C TRP A 259 1.12 9.27 2.44
N MET A 260 1.95 8.64 1.61
CA MET A 260 1.81 8.65 0.15
C MET A 260 0.55 7.89 -0.30
N PHE A 261 0.05 6.97 0.52
CA PHE A 261 -1.08 6.11 0.21
C PHE A 261 -2.36 6.52 0.97
N SER A 262 -2.38 7.68 1.61
CA SER A 262 -3.56 8.16 2.37
C SER A 262 -4.83 8.18 1.53
N LEU A 263 -4.73 8.49 0.24
CA LEU A 263 -5.87 8.50 -0.67
C LEU A 263 -6.42 7.09 -0.92
N LEU A 264 -5.56 6.09 -1.05
CA LEU A 264 -5.98 4.69 -1.10
C LEU A 264 -6.73 4.32 0.19
N GLY A 265 -6.20 4.73 1.35
CA GLY A 265 -6.86 4.54 2.64
C GLY A 265 -8.26 5.15 2.69
N ILE A 266 -8.39 6.41 2.26
CA ILE A 266 -9.69 7.09 2.19
C ILE A 266 -10.66 6.36 1.25
N LYS A 267 -10.20 5.94 0.06
CA LYS A 267 -11.04 5.28 -0.95
C LYS A 267 -11.53 3.92 -0.49
N PHE A 268 -10.64 3.08 0.03
CA PHE A 268 -11.02 1.79 0.59
C PHE A 268 -11.95 1.96 1.81
N SER A 269 -11.76 3.02 2.60
CA SER A 269 -12.68 3.34 3.68
C SER A 269 -14.08 3.75 3.18
N GLN A 270 -14.15 4.52 2.08
CA GLN A 270 -15.43 4.83 1.40
C GLN A 270 -16.13 3.58 0.84
N MET A 271 -15.37 2.51 0.54
CA MET A 271 -15.91 1.20 0.15
C MET A 271 -16.40 0.37 1.35
N GLY A 272 -16.33 0.92 2.57
CA GLY A 272 -16.82 0.28 3.79
C GLY A 272 -15.79 -0.60 4.51
N TYR A 273 -14.50 -0.36 4.31
CA TYR A 273 -13.42 -1.11 4.96
C TYR A 273 -12.72 -0.30 6.06
N VAL A 274 -12.14 -1.01 7.03
CA VAL A 274 -11.13 -0.44 7.94
C VAL A 274 -9.75 -0.71 7.36
N VAL A 275 -8.99 0.34 7.08
CA VAL A 275 -7.76 0.26 6.28
C VAL A 275 -6.56 0.66 7.10
N LEU A 276 -5.51 -0.16 7.08
CA LEU A 276 -4.25 0.10 7.78
C LEU A 276 -3.15 0.29 6.75
N ILE A 277 -2.39 1.36 6.90
CA ILE A 277 -1.22 1.65 6.07
C ILE A 277 -0.01 1.80 7.00
N PRO A 278 0.79 0.73 7.17
CA PRO A 278 1.99 0.76 8.00
C PRO A 278 3.20 1.29 7.24
N ASP A 279 4.13 1.90 7.96
CA ASP A 279 5.53 1.95 7.56
C ASP A 279 6.14 0.56 7.76
N ILE A 280 6.73 -0.01 6.72
CA ILE A 280 7.56 -1.21 6.78
C ILE A 280 9.02 -0.76 6.64
N THR A 281 9.94 -1.35 7.40
CA THR A 281 11.34 -0.96 7.39
C THR A 281 11.90 -1.04 5.97
N PRO A 282 12.32 0.10 5.38
CA PRO A 282 12.81 0.12 4.03
C PRO A 282 14.25 -0.41 3.95
N TYR A 283 14.71 -0.69 2.73
CA TYR A 283 16.14 -0.89 2.47
C TYR A 283 16.84 0.48 2.36
N PRO A 284 18.06 0.67 2.90
CA PRO A 284 18.97 -0.33 3.45
C PRO A 284 18.84 -0.65 4.95
N GLU A 285 17.92 -0.01 5.67
CA GLU A 285 17.74 -0.19 7.12
C GLU A 285 17.32 -1.62 7.48
N GLY A 286 16.55 -2.27 6.61
CA GLY A 286 16.08 -3.64 6.76
C GLY A 286 16.17 -4.44 5.46
N LYS A 287 16.22 -5.77 5.62
CA LYS A 287 16.06 -6.74 4.54
C LYS A 287 14.74 -7.49 4.71
N ILE A 288 14.44 -8.42 3.82
CA ILE A 288 13.15 -9.13 3.84
C ILE A 288 12.83 -9.81 5.18
N GLU A 289 13.84 -10.26 5.93
CA GLU A 289 13.67 -10.87 7.26
C GLU A 289 13.07 -9.88 8.28
N VAL A 290 13.53 -8.62 8.25
CA VAL A 290 13.02 -7.51 9.07
C VAL A 290 11.64 -7.08 8.58
N MET A 291 11.47 -6.96 7.26
CA MET A 291 10.18 -6.61 6.66
C MET A 291 9.08 -7.64 7.02
N CYS A 292 9.42 -8.94 7.11
CA CYS A 292 8.50 -9.98 7.57
C CYS A 292 8.08 -9.79 9.03
N ARG A 293 9.01 -9.37 9.91
CA ARG A 293 8.70 -9.03 11.31
C ARG A 293 7.70 -7.90 11.39
N ASP A 294 7.96 -6.83 10.64
CA ASP A 294 7.15 -5.63 10.67
C ASP A 294 5.72 -5.96 10.21
N LEU A 295 5.58 -6.72 9.11
CA LEU A 295 4.27 -7.19 8.66
C LEU A 295 3.54 -8.03 9.73
N ARG A 296 4.23 -8.98 10.37
CA ARG A 296 3.64 -9.79 11.46
C ARG A 296 3.16 -8.90 12.60
N SER A 297 3.96 -7.90 12.98
CA SER A 297 3.65 -6.98 14.07
C SER A 297 2.44 -6.11 13.73
N VAL A 298 2.34 -5.62 12.49
CA VAL A 298 1.16 -4.89 12.01
C VAL A 298 -0.10 -5.76 12.07
N CYS A 299 -0.03 -7.00 11.58
CA CYS A 299 -1.19 -7.90 11.61
C CYS A 299 -1.58 -8.29 13.04
N GLN A 300 -0.61 -8.53 13.93
CA GLN A 300 -0.87 -8.79 15.35
C GLN A 300 -1.50 -7.57 16.03
N TRP A 301 -1.00 -6.36 15.74
CA TRP A 301 -1.58 -5.12 16.22
C TRP A 301 -3.02 -4.95 15.71
N ALA A 302 -3.26 -5.24 14.43
CA ALA A 302 -4.58 -5.21 13.82
C ALA A 302 -5.56 -6.12 14.56
N LYS A 303 -5.16 -7.37 14.83
CA LYS A 303 -5.98 -8.35 15.57
C LYS A 303 -6.37 -7.86 16.97
N ASN A 304 -5.50 -7.09 17.62
CA ASN A 304 -5.68 -6.68 19.02
C ASN A 304 -6.44 -5.35 19.19
N ASN A 305 -6.47 -4.49 18.17
CA ASN A 305 -6.92 -3.09 18.36
C ASN A 305 -8.07 -2.67 17.43
N LEU A 306 -8.35 -3.38 16.34
CA LEU A 306 -9.25 -2.86 15.30
C LEU A 306 -10.74 -2.85 15.65
N GLU A 307 -11.16 -3.59 16.67
CA GLU A 307 -12.53 -3.51 17.18
C GLU A 307 -12.89 -2.07 17.61
N GLU A 308 -11.93 -1.33 18.19
CA GLU A 308 -12.13 0.09 18.58
C GLU A 308 -12.39 1.00 17.37
N TYR A 309 -11.87 0.62 16.20
CA TYR A 309 -12.04 1.37 14.95
C TYR A 309 -13.20 0.83 14.10
N GLY A 310 -14.04 -0.06 14.65
CA GLY A 310 -15.17 -0.68 13.95
C GLY A 310 -14.76 -1.76 12.95
N GLY A 311 -13.55 -2.32 13.07
CA GLY A 311 -13.02 -3.38 12.22
C GLY A 311 -13.22 -4.76 12.84
N ASP A 312 -13.54 -5.75 12.00
CA ASP A 312 -13.70 -7.15 12.38
C ASP A 312 -12.32 -7.85 12.44
N PRO A 313 -11.84 -8.25 13.63
CA PRO A 313 -10.53 -8.89 13.80
C PRO A 313 -10.46 -10.30 13.21
N ASP A 314 -11.59 -10.90 12.83
CA ASP A 314 -11.66 -12.19 12.11
C ASP A 314 -11.81 -12.01 10.60
N ARG A 315 -11.92 -10.78 10.08
CA ARG A 315 -11.99 -10.50 8.63
C ARG A 315 -10.84 -9.63 8.15
N ILE A 316 -9.61 -10.07 8.45
CA ILE A 316 -8.38 -9.39 8.05
C ILE A 316 -7.94 -9.85 6.65
N TYR A 317 -7.78 -8.90 5.75
CA TYR A 317 -7.23 -9.06 4.40
C TYR A 317 -5.92 -8.29 4.28
N ILE A 318 -4.98 -8.81 3.49
CA ILE A 318 -3.74 -8.09 3.16
C ILE A 318 -3.75 -7.74 1.68
N CYS A 319 -3.62 -6.44 1.37
CA CYS A 319 -3.49 -5.93 0.01
C CYS A 319 -2.04 -5.47 -0.20
N GLY A 320 -1.25 -6.26 -0.93
CA GLY A 320 0.17 -5.98 -1.12
C GLY A 320 0.49 -5.59 -2.56
N HIS A 321 1.33 -4.57 -2.74
CA HIS A 321 1.79 -4.10 -4.05
C HIS A 321 3.26 -4.43 -4.29
N GLY A 322 3.57 -5.00 -5.47
CA GLY A 322 4.93 -5.35 -5.84
C GLY A 322 5.58 -6.29 -4.83
N LEU A 323 6.71 -5.87 -4.28
CA LEU A 323 7.41 -6.61 -3.23
C LEU A 323 6.59 -6.69 -1.92
N GLY A 324 5.67 -5.77 -1.67
CA GLY A 324 4.72 -5.85 -0.55
C GLY A 324 3.75 -7.03 -0.66
N GLY A 325 3.29 -7.33 -1.87
CA GLY A 325 2.49 -8.54 -2.14
C GLY A 325 3.29 -9.82 -1.95
N THR A 326 4.53 -9.84 -2.47
CA THR A 326 5.47 -10.94 -2.25
C THR A 326 5.77 -11.14 -0.77
N LEU A 327 5.96 -10.05 -0.01
CA LEU A 327 6.23 -10.08 1.42
C LEU A 327 5.08 -10.73 2.20
N ALA A 328 3.84 -10.33 1.90
CA ALA A 328 2.65 -10.90 2.51
C ALA A 328 2.53 -12.40 2.25
N LEU A 329 2.63 -12.78 0.98
CA LEU A 329 2.52 -14.17 0.57
C LEU A 329 3.67 -15.04 1.11
N LEU A 330 4.90 -14.53 1.10
CA LEU A 330 6.07 -15.22 1.65
C LEU A 330 5.90 -15.49 3.15
N THR A 331 5.45 -14.48 3.90
CA THR A 331 5.26 -14.58 5.36
C THR A 331 4.29 -15.70 5.72
N LEU A 332 3.15 -15.78 5.02
CA LEU A 332 2.16 -16.86 5.21
C LEU A 332 2.65 -18.21 4.69
N THR A 333 3.36 -18.24 3.55
CA THR A 333 3.91 -19.47 2.98
C THR A 333 4.96 -20.11 3.89
N GLN A 334 5.85 -19.30 4.47
CA GLN A 334 6.83 -19.79 5.44
C GLN A 334 6.15 -20.39 6.68
N GLU A 335 5.12 -19.72 7.22
CA GLU A 335 4.33 -20.23 8.34
C GLU A 335 3.69 -21.58 7.99
N ALA A 336 3.01 -21.66 6.84
CA ALA A 336 2.33 -22.86 6.39
C ALA A 336 3.30 -24.04 6.20
N ILE A 337 4.44 -23.82 5.54
CA ILE A 337 5.46 -24.86 5.30
C ILE A 337 6.05 -25.36 6.61
N VAL A 338 6.41 -24.45 7.53
CA VAL A 338 7.01 -24.84 8.82
C VAL A 338 6.00 -25.61 9.68
N ARG A 339 4.76 -25.13 9.78
CA ARG A 339 3.69 -25.83 10.52
C ARG A 339 3.40 -27.21 9.94
N ALA A 340 3.30 -27.32 8.61
CA ALA A 340 3.08 -28.59 7.93
C ALA A 340 4.24 -29.57 8.18
N GLY A 341 5.49 -29.09 8.07
CA GLY A 341 6.68 -29.87 8.37
C GLY A 341 6.71 -30.41 9.80
N GLU A 342 6.38 -29.57 10.78
CA GLU A 342 6.28 -29.99 12.19
C GLU A 342 5.15 -30.98 12.44
N GLY A 343 4.00 -30.79 11.81
CA GLY A 343 2.88 -31.74 11.88
C GLY A 343 3.27 -33.12 11.35
N MET A 344 3.97 -33.17 10.22
CA MET A 344 4.51 -34.43 9.69
C MET A 344 5.56 -35.05 10.62
N MET A 345 6.48 -34.25 11.18
CA MET A 345 7.50 -34.76 12.09
C MET A 345 6.88 -35.36 13.36
N ARG A 346 5.82 -34.75 13.89
CA ARG A 346 5.04 -35.29 15.00
C ARG A 346 4.35 -36.62 14.64
N LYS A 347 3.80 -36.72 13.42
CA LYS A 347 3.04 -37.90 12.97
C LYS A 347 3.92 -39.09 12.53
N PHE A 348 5.03 -38.83 11.86
CA PHE A 348 5.84 -39.86 11.18
C PHE A 348 7.27 -40.00 11.72
N GLY A 349 7.65 -39.18 12.70
CA GLY A 349 8.98 -39.15 13.29
C GLY A 349 9.96 -38.26 12.54
N VAL A 350 10.80 -37.55 13.30
CA VAL A 350 11.72 -36.51 12.80
C VAL A 350 12.69 -37.03 11.73
N GLN A 351 13.32 -38.19 11.96
CA GLN A 351 14.34 -38.73 11.05
C GLN A 351 13.76 -39.10 9.67
N ARG A 352 12.60 -39.76 9.63
CA ARG A 352 11.96 -40.20 8.37
C ARG A 352 11.56 -39.00 7.52
N VAL A 353 10.96 -37.98 8.14
CA VAL A 353 10.54 -36.77 7.44
C VAL A 353 11.75 -35.97 6.94
N ARG A 354 12.80 -35.83 7.77
CA ARG A 354 14.02 -35.12 7.37
C ARG A 354 14.76 -35.79 6.20
N GLN A 355 14.72 -37.12 6.08
CA GLN A 355 15.33 -37.83 4.95
C GLN A 355 14.56 -37.65 3.64
N ARG A 356 13.22 -37.50 3.71
CA ARG A 356 12.36 -37.35 2.53
C ARG A 356 12.17 -35.90 2.09
N MET A 357 12.34 -34.94 2.99
CA MET A 357 12.14 -33.53 2.70
C MET A 357 13.31 -32.95 1.89
N PRO A 358 13.05 -32.28 0.76
CA PRO A 358 14.08 -31.58 -0.01
C PRO A 358 14.92 -30.62 0.84
N ASN A 359 16.22 -30.53 0.54
CA ASN A 359 17.16 -29.68 1.29
C ASN A 359 16.72 -28.21 1.35
N GLY A 360 16.14 -27.68 0.26
CA GLY A 360 15.60 -26.32 0.22
C GLY A 360 14.51 -26.10 1.26
N LEU A 361 13.53 -27.01 1.36
CA LEU A 361 12.44 -26.94 2.34
C LEU A 361 12.93 -27.11 3.79
N ARG A 362 13.94 -27.95 4.02
CA ARG A 362 14.54 -28.11 5.35
C ARG A 362 15.19 -26.83 5.86
N ALA A 363 15.64 -25.97 4.96
CA ALA A 363 16.28 -24.71 5.26
C ALA A 363 15.28 -23.54 5.39
N VAL A 364 14.02 -23.73 5.01
CA VAL A 364 12.97 -22.72 5.23
C VAL A 364 12.82 -22.49 6.74
N ARG A 365 12.74 -21.21 7.10
CA ARG A 365 12.50 -20.74 8.45
C ARG A 365 11.32 -19.78 8.40
N CYS A 366 10.53 -19.80 9.46
CA CYS A 366 9.54 -18.77 9.71
C CYS A 366 10.25 -17.58 10.36
N TYR A 367 10.32 -16.45 9.65
CA TYR A 367 10.94 -15.25 10.18
C TYR A 367 10.07 -14.64 11.29
N HIS A 368 10.70 -14.33 12.41
CA HIS A 368 10.08 -13.70 13.58
C HIS A 368 8.81 -14.43 14.06
N ARG A 369 8.96 -15.74 14.30
CA ARG A 369 7.88 -16.65 14.68
C ARG A 369 7.29 -16.33 16.06
N GLU A 370 8.05 -15.65 16.90
CA GLU A 370 7.61 -15.13 18.20
C GLU A 370 6.43 -14.14 18.07
N VAL A 371 6.30 -13.46 16.93
CA VAL A 371 5.12 -12.65 16.62
C VAL A 371 4.10 -13.53 15.91
N ILE A 372 2.97 -13.78 16.58
CA ILE A 372 1.91 -14.64 16.10
C ILE A 372 1.22 -13.94 14.92
N MET A 373 1.17 -14.62 13.77
CA MET A 373 0.39 -14.15 12.64
C MET A 373 -1.08 -14.55 12.87
N PRO A 374 -2.04 -13.60 12.87
CA PRO A 374 -3.47 -13.93 12.98
C PRO A 374 -3.98 -14.66 11.74
N ASP A 375 -5.21 -15.17 11.81
CA ASP A 375 -5.87 -15.74 10.65
C ASP A 375 -6.16 -14.64 9.62
N ILE A 376 -5.62 -14.80 8.41
CA ILE A 376 -5.82 -13.88 7.29
C ILE A 376 -6.88 -14.51 6.39
N LYS A 377 -7.95 -13.78 6.07
CA LYS A 377 -9.05 -14.29 5.24
C LYS A 377 -8.74 -14.26 3.75
N GLY A 378 -7.95 -13.31 3.29
CA GLY A 378 -7.61 -13.19 1.88
C GLY A 378 -6.36 -12.38 1.61
N LEU A 379 -5.70 -12.67 0.49
CA LEU A 379 -4.61 -11.87 -0.06
C LEU A 379 -5.07 -11.21 -1.37
N ILE A 380 -4.89 -9.90 -1.46
CA ILE A 380 -5.00 -9.14 -2.70
C ILE A 380 -3.58 -8.81 -3.13
N LEU A 381 -3.12 -9.42 -4.22
CA LEU A 381 -1.75 -9.34 -4.70
C LEU A 381 -1.71 -8.50 -5.98
N LEU A 382 -1.27 -7.25 -5.85
CA LEU A 382 -1.13 -6.30 -6.94
C LEU A 382 0.29 -6.34 -7.50
N ALA A 383 0.45 -6.84 -8.72
CA ALA A 383 1.74 -7.04 -9.37
C ALA A 383 2.77 -7.80 -8.50
N PRO A 384 2.45 -8.97 -7.93
CA PRO A 384 3.38 -9.67 -7.05
C PRO A 384 4.60 -10.22 -7.82
N ILE A 385 5.73 -10.30 -7.14
CA ILE A 385 6.90 -11.07 -7.59
C ILE A 385 6.76 -12.49 -7.00
N GLY A 386 6.37 -13.46 -7.82
CA GLY A 386 6.27 -14.86 -7.41
C GLY A 386 7.63 -15.55 -7.34
N ASP A 387 8.49 -15.28 -8.32
CA ASP A 387 9.85 -15.77 -8.41
C ASP A 387 10.87 -14.62 -8.41
N CYS A 388 11.58 -14.49 -7.29
CA CYS A 388 12.65 -13.52 -7.12
C CYS A 388 13.79 -13.74 -8.11
N LEU A 389 14.12 -14.99 -8.46
CA LEU A 389 15.23 -15.29 -9.36
C LEU A 389 14.90 -14.86 -10.80
N GLU A 390 13.71 -15.22 -11.30
CA GLU A 390 13.21 -14.74 -12.59
C GLU A 390 13.19 -13.21 -12.63
N GLN A 391 12.73 -12.54 -11.56
CA GLN A 391 12.70 -11.08 -11.49
C GLN A 391 14.10 -10.47 -11.54
N ILE A 392 15.07 -10.99 -10.77
CA ILE A 392 16.46 -10.52 -10.82
C ILE A 392 17.05 -10.69 -12.22
N GLN A 393 16.76 -11.80 -12.91
CA GLN A 393 17.20 -12.00 -14.29
C GLN A 393 16.50 -11.04 -15.26
N TYR A 394 15.22 -10.76 -15.03
CA TYR A 394 14.43 -9.81 -15.81
C TYR A 394 14.96 -8.38 -15.69
N GLU A 395 15.36 -7.98 -14.48
CA GLU A 395 16.05 -6.72 -14.19
C GLU A 395 17.43 -6.65 -14.84
N ALA A 396 18.21 -7.74 -14.74
CA ALA A 396 19.55 -7.82 -15.35
C ALA A 396 19.50 -7.73 -16.88
N ARG A 397 18.52 -8.38 -17.53
CA ARG A 397 18.29 -8.25 -18.99
C ARG A 397 17.94 -6.82 -19.41
N ARG A 398 17.48 -5.99 -18.47
CA ARG A 398 17.14 -4.57 -18.66
C ARG A 398 18.23 -3.62 -18.16
N TRP A 399 19.33 -4.13 -17.61
CA TRP A 399 20.42 -3.36 -17.02
C TRP A 399 20.01 -2.48 -15.83
N ILE A 400 18.96 -2.88 -15.11
CA ILE A 400 18.46 -2.16 -13.93
C ILE A 400 18.75 -2.91 -12.63
N GLU A 401 19.50 -4.01 -12.66
CA GLU A 401 19.84 -4.85 -11.48
C GLU A 401 20.67 -4.10 -10.43
N HIS A 402 21.38 -3.06 -10.86
CA HIS A 402 22.14 -2.20 -9.95
C HIS A 402 21.26 -1.13 -9.31
N LEU A 403 20.27 -0.63 -10.06
CA LEU A 403 19.30 0.35 -9.56
C LEU A 403 18.31 -0.33 -8.62
N SER A 404 17.80 -1.51 -8.97
CA SER A 404 16.86 -2.25 -8.13
C SER A 404 17.54 -2.75 -6.85
N PRO A 405 16.97 -2.47 -5.66
CA PRO A 405 17.45 -3.04 -4.40
C PRO A 405 16.95 -4.47 -4.18
N LEU A 406 16.12 -5.04 -5.07
CA LEU A 406 15.53 -6.38 -4.90
C LEU A 406 16.55 -7.44 -4.52
N ARG A 407 17.65 -7.56 -5.29
CA ARG A 407 18.71 -8.54 -5.01
C ARG A 407 19.33 -8.35 -3.62
N ARG A 408 19.42 -7.12 -3.13
CA ARG A 408 20.02 -6.78 -1.83
C ARG A 408 19.05 -7.04 -0.67
N ILE A 409 17.75 -6.84 -0.91
CA ILE A 409 16.65 -7.12 0.03
C ILE A 409 16.46 -8.62 0.24
N ILE A 410 16.39 -9.39 -0.86
CA ILE A 410 16.22 -10.85 -0.87
C ILE A 410 17.51 -11.55 -0.41
N GLY A 411 18.66 -10.93 -0.65
CA GLY A 411 19.96 -11.41 -0.20
C GLY A 411 20.83 -11.92 -1.35
N PRO A 412 22.14 -12.15 -1.11
CA PRO A 412 23.17 -12.18 -2.15
C PRO A 412 23.49 -13.56 -2.73
N SER A 413 22.90 -14.66 -2.25
CA SER A 413 23.10 -16.00 -2.83
C SER A 413 21.89 -16.44 -3.65
N GLN A 414 22.11 -17.33 -4.63
CA GLN A 414 21.00 -17.93 -5.38
C GLN A 414 20.08 -18.74 -4.46
N THR A 415 20.66 -19.40 -3.45
CA THR A 415 19.91 -20.14 -2.43
C THR A 415 18.96 -19.23 -1.64
N LYS A 416 19.39 -18.04 -1.20
CA LYS A 416 18.50 -17.09 -0.53
C LYS A 416 17.38 -16.62 -1.46
N CYS A 417 17.68 -16.33 -2.74
CA CYS A 417 16.63 -15.99 -3.71
C CYS A 417 15.57 -17.08 -3.85
N MET A 418 16.00 -18.33 -3.99
CA MET A 418 15.08 -19.47 -4.08
C MET A 418 14.24 -19.65 -2.79
N GLN A 419 14.79 -19.29 -1.63
CA GLN A 419 14.08 -19.34 -0.34
C GLN A 419 13.07 -18.19 -0.16
N HIS A 420 13.12 -17.15 -0.98
CA HIS A 420 12.14 -16.05 -0.99
C HIS A 420 11.26 -16.02 -2.24
N SER A 421 11.56 -16.85 -3.24
CA SER A 421 10.68 -17.15 -4.36
C SER A 421 9.51 -18.02 -3.91
N VAL A 422 8.35 -17.41 -3.68
CA VAL A 422 7.16 -18.10 -3.17
C VAL A 422 6.69 -19.21 -4.12
N THR A 423 6.72 -18.99 -5.43
CA THR A 423 6.35 -20.02 -6.43
C THR A 423 7.20 -21.29 -6.27
N HIS A 424 8.52 -21.13 -6.09
CA HIS A 424 9.44 -22.23 -5.84
C HIS A 424 9.15 -22.94 -4.52
N LEU A 425 8.87 -22.20 -3.45
CA LEU A 425 8.52 -22.77 -2.16
C LEU A 425 7.24 -23.59 -2.22
N LEU A 426 6.18 -23.03 -2.81
CA LEU A 426 4.88 -23.67 -2.97
C LEU A 426 4.99 -24.94 -3.84
N PHE A 427 5.68 -24.85 -4.97
CA PHE A 427 5.90 -26.00 -5.84
C PHE A 427 6.69 -27.10 -5.13
N ALA A 428 7.75 -26.76 -4.40
CA ALA A 428 8.53 -27.72 -3.64
C ALA A 428 7.72 -28.36 -2.50
N ALA A 429 6.85 -27.58 -1.85
CA ALA A 429 6.06 -28.00 -0.69
C ALA A 429 4.71 -28.66 -1.05
N ARG A 430 4.41 -28.87 -2.33
CA ARG A 430 3.14 -29.44 -2.81
C ARG A 430 2.72 -30.76 -2.18
N SER A 431 3.67 -31.59 -1.76
CA SER A 431 3.39 -32.89 -1.13
C SER A 431 3.19 -32.83 0.38
N ILE A 432 3.46 -31.66 0.99
CA ILE A 432 3.44 -31.49 2.45
C ILE A 432 2.39 -30.47 2.89
N LEU A 433 2.04 -29.51 2.03
CA LEU A 433 1.06 -28.48 2.33
C LEU A 433 -0.36 -29.04 2.31
N PRO A 434 -1.16 -28.82 3.36
CA PRO A 434 -2.58 -29.10 3.32
C PRO A 434 -3.31 -28.06 2.45
N VAL A 435 -4.44 -28.45 1.84
CA VAL A 435 -5.21 -27.61 0.90
C VAL A 435 -5.66 -26.27 1.52
N ASN A 436 -6.03 -26.28 2.81
CA ASN A 436 -6.55 -25.10 3.52
C ASN A 436 -5.48 -24.35 4.34
N CYS A 437 -4.21 -24.43 3.96
CA CYS A 437 -3.11 -23.83 4.73
C CYS A 437 -2.86 -22.35 4.43
N LEU A 438 -3.37 -21.86 3.30
CA LEU A 438 -3.21 -20.50 2.82
C LEU A 438 -4.58 -19.90 2.50
N PRO A 439 -4.73 -18.58 2.66
CA PRO A 439 -6.00 -17.91 2.38
C PRO A 439 -6.31 -17.88 0.87
N ARG A 440 -7.57 -17.53 0.55
CA ARG A 440 -7.96 -17.22 -0.84
C ARG A 440 -7.11 -16.06 -1.38
N MET A 441 -6.87 -16.03 -2.69
CA MET A 441 -6.00 -15.04 -3.32
C MET A 441 -6.61 -14.41 -4.56
N LEU A 442 -6.65 -13.07 -4.61
CA LEU A 442 -6.86 -12.30 -5.82
C LEU A 442 -5.49 -11.87 -6.36
N VAL A 443 -5.10 -12.37 -7.53
CA VAL A 443 -3.84 -12.02 -8.18
C VAL A 443 -4.11 -11.08 -9.35
N VAL A 444 -3.57 -9.87 -9.29
CA VAL A 444 -3.70 -8.86 -10.35
C VAL A 444 -2.33 -8.63 -10.98
N GLY A 445 -2.14 -9.10 -12.22
CA GLY A 445 -0.92 -8.95 -12.99
C GLY A 445 -0.86 -7.66 -13.81
N THR A 446 0.35 -7.15 -14.04
CA THR A 446 0.61 -6.02 -14.94
C THR A 446 0.80 -6.51 -16.37
N GLY A 447 0.31 -5.76 -17.36
CA GLY A 447 0.58 -6.05 -18.78
C GLY A 447 1.92 -5.52 -19.29
N LYS A 448 2.39 -4.40 -18.74
CA LYS A 448 3.65 -3.73 -19.10
C LYS A 448 4.35 -3.21 -17.84
N GLY A 449 5.68 -3.12 -17.85
CA GLY A 449 6.43 -2.39 -16.82
C GLY A 449 7.58 -3.16 -16.20
N VAL A 450 7.81 -2.92 -14.90
CA VAL A 450 8.98 -3.40 -14.14
C VAL A 450 8.86 -4.86 -13.68
N ILE A 451 7.64 -5.39 -13.61
CA ILE A 451 7.35 -6.79 -13.27
C ILE A 451 6.74 -7.45 -14.51
N PRO A 452 7.27 -8.60 -14.96
CA PRO A 452 6.71 -9.30 -16.11
C PRO A 452 5.33 -9.89 -15.80
N PRO A 453 4.40 -9.94 -16.78
CA PRO A 453 3.08 -10.56 -16.61
C PRO A 453 3.15 -12.04 -16.19
N THR A 454 4.24 -12.73 -16.55
CA THR A 454 4.48 -14.15 -16.22
C THR A 454 4.51 -14.40 -14.72
N GLN A 455 4.90 -13.41 -13.90
CA GLN A 455 5.00 -13.56 -12.44
C GLN A 455 3.64 -13.88 -11.83
N GLY A 456 2.63 -13.07 -12.15
CA GLY A 456 1.26 -13.27 -11.66
C GLY A 456 0.64 -14.55 -12.22
N MET A 457 0.86 -14.83 -13.51
CA MET A 457 0.32 -16.02 -14.17
C MET A 457 0.87 -17.31 -13.56
N ASN A 458 2.19 -17.44 -13.46
CA ASN A 458 2.85 -18.62 -12.89
C ASN A 458 2.45 -18.83 -11.42
N LEU A 459 2.32 -17.74 -10.67
CA LEU A 459 1.86 -17.80 -9.29
C LEU A 459 0.44 -18.34 -9.20
N HIS A 460 -0.49 -17.81 -10.00
CA HIS A 460 -1.86 -18.28 -10.04
C HIS A 460 -1.95 -19.77 -10.39
N GLU A 461 -1.22 -20.24 -11.40
CA GLU A 461 -1.23 -21.65 -11.81
C GLU A 461 -0.76 -22.58 -10.68
N ILE A 462 0.32 -22.22 -9.96
CA ILE A 462 0.83 -23.03 -8.85
C ILE A 462 -0.17 -23.05 -7.69
N VAL A 463 -0.73 -21.90 -7.32
CA VAL A 463 -1.70 -21.79 -6.22
C VAL A 463 -2.98 -22.57 -6.54
N HIS A 464 -3.48 -22.42 -7.77
CA HIS A 464 -4.62 -23.17 -8.27
C HIS A 464 -4.35 -24.69 -8.27
N GLY A 465 -3.17 -25.11 -8.71
CA GLY A 465 -2.74 -26.52 -8.69
C GLY A 465 -2.62 -27.13 -7.29
N LEU A 466 -2.47 -26.31 -6.25
CA LEU A 466 -2.49 -26.74 -4.85
C LEU A 466 -3.90 -26.81 -4.25
N GLY A 467 -4.94 -26.47 -5.03
CA GLY A 467 -6.33 -26.42 -4.57
C GLY A 467 -6.66 -25.22 -3.69
N ILE A 468 -5.79 -24.20 -3.65
CA ILE A 468 -6.06 -22.96 -2.93
C ILE A 468 -6.95 -22.07 -3.81
N PRO A 469 -8.07 -21.52 -3.28
CA PRO A 469 -8.94 -20.64 -4.07
C PRO A 469 -8.18 -19.41 -4.57
N THR A 470 -8.09 -19.24 -5.88
CA THR A 470 -7.41 -18.09 -6.49
C THR A 470 -8.14 -17.58 -7.73
N THR A 471 -8.20 -16.27 -7.88
CA THR A 471 -8.62 -15.58 -9.09
C THR A 471 -7.44 -14.83 -9.69
N PHE A 472 -7.39 -14.76 -11.02
CA PHE A 472 -6.32 -14.06 -11.74
C PHE A 472 -6.89 -13.09 -12.76
N GLN A 473 -6.37 -11.88 -12.75
CA GLN A 473 -6.74 -10.82 -13.67
C GLN A 473 -5.48 -10.11 -14.17
N VAL A 474 -5.49 -9.67 -15.43
CA VAL A 474 -4.37 -8.91 -16.02
C VAL A 474 -4.91 -7.73 -16.78
N PHE A 475 -4.38 -6.55 -16.46
CA PHE A 475 -4.68 -5.32 -17.18
C PHE A 475 -3.55 -5.01 -18.17
N ARG A 476 -3.79 -5.28 -19.46
CA ARG A 476 -2.76 -5.25 -20.52
C ARG A 476 -2.05 -3.89 -20.66
N GLU A 477 -2.78 -2.80 -20.51
CA GLU A 477 -2.25 -1.45 -20.66
C GLU A 477 -1.86 -0.79 -19.32
N MET A 478 -2.12 -1.48 -18.20
CA MET A 478 -1.80 -0.96 -16.88
C MET A 478 -0.34 -1.28 -16.50
N GLY A 479 0.40 -0.23 -16.18
CA GLY A 479 1.75 -0.34 -15.62
C GLY A 479 1.75 -0.66 -14.12
N HIS A 480 2.92 -1.03 -13.58
CA HIS A 480 3.13 -1.34 -12.16
C HIS A 480 2.57 -0.27 -11.20
N TRP A 481 2.91 1.00 -11.43
CA TRP A 481 2.42 2.13 -10.64
C TRP A 481 1.03 2.60 -11.07
N GLY A 482 0.60 2.20 -12.28
CA GLY A 482 -0.76 2.41 -12.77
C GLY A 482 -1.79 1.80 -11.82
N MET A 483 -1.52 0.61 -11.27
CA MET A 483 -2.40 -0.06 -10.29
C MET A 483 -2.68 0.80 -9.06
N ILE A 484 -1.63 1.32 -8.42
CA ILE A 484 -1.78 2.17 -7.23
C ILE A 484 -2.46 3.48 -7.61
N ARG A 485 -2.05 4.09 -8.74
CA ARG A 485 -2.71 5.30 -9.23
C ARG A 485 -4.21 5.08 -9.40
N THR A 486 -4.61 4.02 -10.07
CA THR A 486 -6.00 3.59 -10.31
C THR A 486 -6.77 3.42 -8.99
N LEU A 487 -6.18 2.79 -7.97
CA LEU A 487 -6.77 2.67 -6.63
C LEU A 487 -6.84 4.01 -5.86
N MET A 488 -5.99 4.98 -6.20
CA MET A 488 -5.91 6.30 -5.56
C MET A 488 -6.81 7.34 -6.24
N THR A 489 -6.69 7.54 -7.56
CA THR A 489 -7.41 8.58 -8.32
C THR A 489 -8.92 8.36 -8.33
N GLY A 490 -9.38 7.15 -8.03
CA GLY A 490 -10.78 6.76 -8.09
C GLY A 490 -11.21 6.39 -9.51
N LEU A 491 -12.53 6.28 -9.68
CA LEU A 491 -13.24 5.77 -10.86
C LEU A 491 -13.22 6.75 -12.05
N GLU A 492 -12.03 7.16 -12.48
CA GLU A 492 -11.85 8.05 -13.62
C GLU A 492 -11.55 7.28 -14.93
N ASP A 493 -11.20 5.99 -14.85
CA ASP A 493 -10.97 5.11 -16.01
C ASP A 493 -11.65 3.73 -15.86
N GLU A 494 -11.85 3.04 -17.00
CA GLU A 494 -12.47 1.69 -17.05
C GLU A 494 -11.72 0.67 -16.20
N TYR A 495 -10.39 0.82 -16.13
CA TYR A 495 -9.53 -0.06 -15.34
C TYR A 495 -9.72 0.13 -13.82
N SER A 496 -10.00 1.35 -13.36
CA SER A 496 -10.32 1.66 -11.96
C SER A 496 -11.59 0.98 -11.52
N GLU A 497 -12.63 1.01 -12.35
CA GLU A 497 -13.89 0.37 -12.01
C GLU A 497 -13.75 -1.15 -11.99
N ALA A 498 -13.09 -1.74 -12.99
CA ALA A 498 -12.85 -3.18 -13.03
C ALA A 498 -12.02 -3.67 -11.82
N LEU A 499 -10.95 -2.95 -11.47
CA LEU A 499 -10.12 -3.31 -10.32
C LEU A 499 -10.88 -3.12 -8.99
N ARG A 500 -11.67 -2.06 -8.85
CA ARG A 500 -12.51 -1.82 -7.67
C ARG A 500 -13.52 -2.96 -7.48
N LEU A 501 -14.28 -3.30 -8.52
CA LEU A 501 -15.27 -4.38 -8.47
C LEU A 501 -14.64 -5.71 -8.07
N SER A 502 -13.44 -5.99 -8.59
CA SER A 502 -12.71 -7.22 -8.28
C SER A 502 -12.26 -7.28 -6.82
N VAL A 503 -11.83 -6.14 -6.26
CA VAL A 503 -11.51 -6.03 -4.83
C VAL A 503 -12.77 -6.20 -3.98
N GLU A 504 -13.89 -5.60 -4.38
CA GLU A 504 -15.16 -5.70 -3.65
C GLU A 504 -15.70 -7.12 -3.62
N GLU A 505 -15.78 -7.78 -4.78
CA GLU A 505 -16.21 -9.16 -4.89
C GLU A 505 -15.33 -10.12 -4.08
N PHE A 506 -14.04 -9.79 -3.95
CA PHE A 506 -13.09 -10.62 -3.20
C PHE A 506 -13.17 -10.41 -1.68
N VAL A 507 -13.50 -9.22 -1.19
CA VAL A 507 -13.55 -8.90 0.25
C VAL A 507 -14.91 -9.28 0.88
N VAL A 508 -15.97 -9.29 0.06
CA VAL A 508 -17.28 -9.88 0.40
C VAL A 508 -17.16 -11.39 0.59
#